data_AF-A0A1Q8CTH6-F1
#
_entry.id   AF-A0A1Q8CTH6-F1
#
_cell.length_a   1.000
_cell.length_b   1.000
_cell.length_c   1.000
_cell.angle_alpha   90.00
_cell.angle_beta   90.00
_cell.angle_gamma   90.00
#
_symmetry.space_group_name_H-M   'P 1'
#
loop_
_entity.id
_entity.type
_entity.pdbx_description
1 polymer ?
#
loop_
_entity_poly.entity_id
_entity_poly.type
_entity_poly.pdbx_seq_one_letter_code
_entity_poly.pdbx_strand_id
1 'polypeptide(L)'
;MLDEVDDGIGPLAFFGRCSTEDNQDPKTSRAWQVANARNVVEPRGGEIVAEFFDVGFSRSVPWERRPESARLLAELKRPDRGWSGVAGEGGRAVGTATSSL
;
A
#
# COMPACT_ATOMS: atom_id res chain seq x y z
N MET A 1 -13.49 29.52 15.38
CA MET A 1 -12.93 29.28 14.04
C MET A 1 -11.86 28.23 14.26
N LEU A 2 -12.24 26.96 14.19
CA LEU A 2 -11.27 25.87 14.21
C LEU A 2 -10.90 25.69 12.75
N ASP A 3 -9.69 26.06 12.38
CA ASP A 3 -9.10 25.60 11.13
C ASP A 3 -9.02 24.09 11.23
N GLU A 4 -10.00 23.40 10.64
CA GLU A 4 -9.84 22.02 10.23
C GLU A 4 -8.69 22.02 9.22
N VAL A 5 -7.48 21.83 9.73
CA VAL A 5 -6.38 21.37 8.92
C VAL A 5 -6.85 20.03 8.36
N ASP A 6 -7.32 20.02 7.12
CA ASP A 6 -7.32 18.81 6.30
C ASP A 6 -5.84 18.47 6.09
N ASP A 7 -5.21 17.96 7.16
CA ASP A 7 -3.97 17.22 7.06
C ASP A 7 -4.35 16.01 6.22
N GLY A 8 -4.21 16.15 4.90
CA GLY A 8 -4.52 15.09 3.95
C GLY A 8 -3.87 13.77 4.37
N ILE A 9 -4.22 12.68 3.68
CA ILE A 9 -3.90 11.31 4.12
C ILE A 9 -2.40 11.13 4.50
N GLY A 10 -1.50 11.92 3.91
CA GLY A 10 -0.10 11.99 4.29
C GLY A 10 0.70 10.82 3.72
N PRO A 11 1.86 10.47 4.30
CA PRO A 11 2.71 9.42 3.77
C PRO A 11 2.06 8.04 3.90
N LEU A 12 2.01 7.31 2.80
CA LEU A 12 1.41 6.00 2.66
C LEU A 12 2.42 4.98 2.10
N ALA A 13 2.23 3.72 2.47
CA ALA A 13 2.80 2.59 1.78
C ALA A 13 1.89 2.13 0.63
N PHE A 14 2.48 1.70 -0.48
CA PHE A 14 1.78 0.99 -1.54
C PHE A 14 1.99 -0.51 -1.41
N PHE A 15 0.91 -1.28 -1.55
CA PHE A 15 0.95 -2.72 -1.66
C PHE A 15 0.33 -3.19 -2.98
N GLY A 16 1.07 -3.98 -3.74
CA GLY A 16 0.59 -4.59 -4.98
C GLY A 16 1.09 -6.02 -5.16
N ARG A 17 0.55 -6.69 -6.18
CA ARG A 17 0.91 -8.08 -6.49
C ARG A 17 0.72 -8.38 -7.97
N CYS A 18 1.53 -9.27 -8.53
CA CYS A 18 1.32 -9.92 -9.82
C CYS A 18 1.39 -11.44 -9.64
N SER A 19 0.40 -12.20 -10.10
CA SER A 19 0.52 -13.68 -10.10
C SER A 19 1.44 -14.13 -11.23
N THR A 20 2.06 -15.30 -11.08
CA THR A 20 2.68 -16.00 -12.22
C THR A 20 1.63 -16.49 -13.23
N GLU A 21 0.40 -16.71 -12.76
CA GLU A 21 -0.72 -17.20 -13.57
C GLU A 21 -1.26 -16.15 -14.56
N ASP A 22 -1.05 -14.86 -14.30
CA ASP A 22 -1.60 -13.77 -15.12
C ASP A 22 -0.82 -13.55 -16.43
N ASN A 23 0.34 -14.21 -16.60
CA ASN A 23 1.27 -14.10 -17.74
C ASN A 23 1.58 -12.64 -18.15
N GLN A 24 1.51 -11.72 -17.18
CA GLN A 24 1.80 -10.29 -17.36
C GLN A 24 3.27 -9.98 -17.05
N ASP A 25 3.81 -8.94 -17.67
CA ASP A 25 5.10 -8.40 -17.27
C ASP A 25 4.99 -7.76 -15.86
N PRO A 26 5.81 -8.20 -14.89
CA PRO A 26 5.74 -7.69 -13.52
C PRO A 26 6.03 -6.18 -13.39
N LYS A 27 6.87 -5.61 -14.27
CA LYS A 27 7.20 -4.18 -14.22
C LYS A 27 6.03 -3.35 -14.71
N THR A 28 5.38 -3.77 -15.80
CA THR A 28 4.17 -3.12 -16.33
C THR A 28 3.03 -3.21 -15.31
N SER A 29 2.82 -4.40 -14.72
CA SER A 29 1.80 -4.60 -13.69
C SER A 29 2.04 -3.71 -12.47
N ARG A 30 3.28 -3.66 -11.96
CA ARG A 30 3.67 -2.77 -10.87
C ARG A 30 3.43 -1.31 -11.21
N ALA A 31 3.95 -0.84 -12.35
CA ALA A 31 3.86 0.57 -12.75
C ALA A 31 2.40 1.02 -12.86
N TRP A 32 1.52 0.18 -13.42
CA TRP A 32 0.10 0.48 -13.53
C TRP A 32 -0.59 0.52 -12.17
N GLN A 33 -0.33 -0.45 -11.28
CA GLN A 33 -0.95 -0.46 -9.95
C GLN A 33 -0.49 0.73 -9.08
N VAL A 34 0.80 1.09 -9.15
CA VAL A 34 1.34 2.27 -8.46
C VAL A 34 0.71 3.54 -9.00
N ALA A 35 0.61 3.69 -10.34
CA ALA A 35 -0.02 4.85 -10.95
C ALA A 35 -1.50 4.99 -10.54
N ASN A 36 -2.24 3.88 -10.50
CA ASN A 36 -3.61 3.89 -10.00
C ASN A 36 -3.71 4.27 -8.53
N ALA A 37 -2.82 3.74 -7.68
CA ALA A 37 -2.78 4.10 -6.28
C ALA A 37 -2.51 5.60 -6.10
N ARG A 38 -1.54 6.16 -6.84
CA ARG A 38 -1.23 7.61 -6.85
C ARG A 38 -2.45 8.44 -7.22
N ASN A 39 -3.13 8.10 -8.31
CA ASN A 39 -4.35 8.79 -8.74
C ASN A 39 -5.47 8.79 -7.68
N VAL A 40 -5.49 7.80 -6.77
CA VAL A 40 -6.45 7.75 -5.66
C VAL A 40 -5.98 8.57 -4.46
N VAL A 41 -4.70 8.53 -4.10
CA VAL A 41 -4.21 9.13 -2.85
C VAL A 41 -3.82 10.60 -3.00
N GLU A 42 -3.24 10.99 -4.15
CA GLU A 42 -2.75 12.35 -4.39
C GLU A 42 -3.85 13.43 -4.26
N PRO A 43 -5.08 13.24 -4.80
CA PRO A 43 -6.16 14.23 -4.65
C PRO A 43 -6.64 14.44 -3.20
N ARG A 44 -6.23 13.58 -2.27
CA ARG A 44 -6.58 13.61 -0.85
C ARG A 44 -5.37 13.97 0.03
N GLY A 45 -4.31 14.51 -0.58
CA GLY A 45 -3.07 14.86 0.11
C GLY A 45 -2.24 13.65 0.58
N GLY A 46 -2.42 12.49 -0.04
CA GLY A 46 -1.59 11.31 0.22
C GLY A 46 -0.38 11.23 -0.70
N GLU A 47 0.73 10.70 -0.17
CA GLU A 47 1.97 10.46 -0.93
C GLU A 47 2.43 9.01 -0.73
N ILE A 48 2.78 8.31 -1.81
CA ILE A 48 3.35 6.95 -1.70
C ILE A 48 4.84 7.05 -1.44
N VAL A 49 5.26 6.75 -0.21
CA VAL A 49 6.68 6.85 0.25
C VAL A 49 7.35 5.49 0.44
N ALA A 50 6.57 4.40 0.41
CA ALA A 50 7.07 3.03 0.47
C ALA A 50 6.30 2.16 -0.52
N GLU A 51 6.95 1.13 -1.08
CA GLU A 51 6.32 0.19 -2.00
C GLU A 51 6.65 -1.26 -1.59
N PHE A 52 5.63 -2.13 -1.65
CA PHE A 52 5.69 -3.56 -1.37
C PHE A 52 5.00 -4.29 -2.52
N PHE A 53 5.73 -5.09 -3.30
CA PHE A 53 5.17 -5.70 -4.50
C PHE A 53 5.54 -7.19 -4.63
N ASP A 54 4.54 -8.06 -4.44
CA ASP A 54 4.75 -9.50 -4.58
C ASP A 54 4.64 -9.96 -6.03
N VAL A 55 5.72 -10.50 -6.59
CA VAL A 55 5.75 -11.08 -7.94
C VAL A 55 5.69 -12.60 -7.85
N GLY A 56 4.78 -13.21 -8.59
CA GLY A 56 4.69 -14.65 -8.74
C GLY A 56 3.97 -15.38 -7.61
N PHE A 57 3.27 -14.65 -6.73
CA PHE A 57 2.52 -15.23 -5.62
C PHE A 57 1.03 -15.13 -5.90
N SER A 58 0.30 -16.25 -5.85
CA SER A 58 -1.17 -16.26 -6.01
C SER A 58 -1.89 -15.61 -4.82
N ARG A 59 -3.13 -15.14 -5.01
CA ARG A 59 -3.98 -14.55 -3.95
C ARG A 59 -4.29 -15.54 -2.81
N SER A 60 -4.20 -16.83 -3.08
CA SER A 60 -4.44 -17.91 -2.10
C SER A 60 -3.25 -18.17 -1.18
N VAL A 61 -2.05 -17.66 -1.50
CA VAL A 61 -0.87 -17.84 -0.64
C VAL A 61 -1.01 -16.94 0.59
N PRO A 62 -0.85 -17.43 1.83
CA PRO A 62 -0.88 -16.59 3.02
C PRO A 62 0.12 -15.43 2.92
N TRP A 63 -0.23 -14.26 3.45
CA TRP A 63 0.61 -13.05 3.39
C TRP A 63 1.99 -13.27 4.00
N GLU A 64 2.08 -14.03 5.09
CA GLU A 64 3.35 -14.38 5.75
C GLU A 64 4.29 -15.22 4.88
N ARG A 65 3.75 -15.88 3.84
CA ARG A 65 4.51 -16.69 2.88
C ARG A 65 4.84 -15.92 1.60
N ARG A 66 4.52 -14.64 1.52
CA ARG A 66 4.92 -13.77 0.41
C ARG A 66 5.95 -12.75 0.92
N PRO A 67 7.12 -12.60 0.27
CA PRO A 67 8.21 -11.79 0.79
C PRO A 67 7.81 -10.35 1.11
N GLU A 68 7.15 -9.65 0.19
CA GLU A 68 6.83 -8.24 0.36
C GLU A 68 5.61 -8.04 1.27
N SER A 69 4.61 -8.92 1.20
CA SER A 69 3.52 -8.93 2.18
C SER A 69 4.03 -9.15 3.61
N ALA A 70 4.96 -10.08 3.81
CA ALA A 70 5.56 -10.35 5.12
C ALA A 70 6.39 -9.15 5.62
N ARG A 71 7.14 -8.48 4.73
CA ARG A 71 7.85 -7.25 5.04
C ARG A 71 6.90 -6.13 5.46
N LEU A 72 5.79 -5.95 4.74
CA LEU A 72 4.75 -4.98 5.10
C LEU A 72 4.16 -5.27 6.48
N LEU A 73 3.83 -6.54 6.77
CA LEU A 73 3.32 -6.95 8.09
C LEU A 73 4.33 -6.71 9.21
N ALA A 74 5.63 -6.84 8.94
CA ALA A 74 6.68 -6.50 9.89
C ALA A 74 6.78 -4.98 10.12
N GLU A 75 6.69 -4.18 9.05
CA GLU A 75 6.73 -2.72 9.15
C GLU A 75 5.49 -2.13 9.82
N LEU A 76 4.31 -2.73 9.65
CA LEU A 76 3.09 -2.31 10.38
C LEU A 76 3.24 -2.39 11.90
N LYS A 77 4.14 -3.25 12.41
CA LYS A 77 4.44 -3.36 13.85
C LYS A 77 5.38 -2.25 14.34
N ARG A 78 5.97 -1.46 13.43
CA ARG A 78 6.90 -0.38 13.75
C ARG A 78 6.14 0.96 13.85
N PRO A 79 6.17 1.62 15.02
CA PRO A 79 5.55 2.94 15.16
C PRO A 79 6.31 4.03 14.38
N ASP A 80 7.60 3.82 14.09
CA ASP A 80 8.53 4.73 13.43
C ASP A 80 8.69 4.46 11.92
N ARG A 81 7.75 3.73 11.30
CA ARG A 81 7.86 3.26 9.90
C ARG A 81 7.83 4.37 8.82
N GLY A 82 7.51 5.61 9.20
CA GLY A 82 7.54 6.77 8.29
C GLY A 82 6.31 6.91 7.37
N TRP A 83 5.27 6.11 7.57
CA TRP A 83 4.00 6.19 6.83
C TRP A 83 2.82 5.74 7.72
N SER A 84 1.62 6.27 7.48
CA SER A 84 0.45 6.13 8.35
C SER A 84 -0.56 5.08 7.85
N GLY A 85 -0.59 4.77 6.56
CA GLY A 85 -1.56 3.84 5.97
C GLY A 85 -1.03 3.08 4.74
N VAL A 86 -1.88 2.20 4.18
CA VAL A 86 -1.55 1.38 3.02
C VAL A 86 -2.57 1.62 1.89
N ALA A 87 -2.09 1.77 0.66
CA ALA A 87 -2.89 1.86 -0.57
C ALA A 87 -2.58 0.68 -1.50
N GLY A 88 -3.58 0.00 -2.08
CA GLY A 88 -3.34 -1.21 -2.88
C GLY A 88 -4.60 -1.90 -3.41
N GLU A 89 -4.40 -2.95 -4.23
CA GLU A 89 -5.49 -3.67 -4.91
C GLU A 89 -6.51 -4.27 -3.92
N GLY A 90 -7.78 -3.94 -4.14
CA GLY A 90 -8.92 -4.21 -3.26
C GLY A 90 -9.31 -5.69 -3.16
N GLY A 91 -8.60 -6.42 -2.29
CA GLY A 91 -9.19 -7.44 -1.41
C GLY A 91 -9.60 -6.91 -0.03
N ARG A 92 -9.54 -5.58 0.17
CA ARG A 92 -9.66 -4.80 1.43
C ARG A 92 -8.31 -4.50 2.10
N ALA A 93 -7.83 -3.27 1.91
CA ALA A 93 -7.10 -2.50 2.91
C ALA A 93 -7.26 -1.01 2.59
N VAL A 94 -8.45 -0.46 2.86
CA VAL A 94 -8.56 0.92 3.32
C VAL A 94 -8.73 0.80 4.83
N GLY A 95 -7.61 0.93 5.53
CA GLY A 95 -7.57 1.09 6.97
C GLY A 95 -6.78 2.36 7.24
N THR A 96 -7.47 3.48 7.42
CA THR A 96 -6.87 4.65 8.06
C THR A 96 -6.58 4.22 9.50
N ALA A 97 -5.35 3.81 9.79
CA ALA A 97 -4.91 3.70 11.17
C ALA A 97 -4.61 5.13 11.65
N THR A 98 -5.66 5.86 12.01
CA THR A 98 -5.50 7.05 12.84
C THR A 98 -5.01 6.56 14.19
N SER A 99 -3.70 6.60 14.41
CA SER A 99 -3.16 6.52 15.77
C SER A 99 -3.53 7.82 16.47
N SER A 100 -4.71 7.85 17.08
CA SER A 100 -5.01 8.81 18.14
C SER A 100 -4.35 8.30 19.42
N LEU A 101 -3.44 9.14 19.95
CA LEU A 101 -2.87 9.22 21.31
C LEU A 101 -3.02 8.01 22.24
#